data_AF-A0A6V6Z041-F1
#
_entry.id   AF-A0A6V6Z041-F1
#
_cell.length_a   1.000
_cell.length_b   1.000
_cell.length_c   1.000
_cell.angle_alpha   90.00
_cell.angle_beta   90.00
_cell.angle_gamma   90.00
#
_symmetry.space_group_name_H-M   'P 1'
#
loop_
_entity.id
_entity.type
_entity.pdbx_description
1 polymer ?
#
loop_
_entity_poly.entity_id
_entity_poly.type
_entity_poly.pdbx_seq_one_letter_code
_entity_poly.pdbx_strand_id
1 'polypeptide(L)'
;MRLVKKNVIEFIIVFLCCILLYPIIVYVAKTYINLKNLPLIPYHYYIQVWLSFPLLILLGLVEFFKFKRKIFGISIAFIGFLWFLTVFLEIYSKNNG
;
A
#
# COMPACT_ATOMS: atom_id res chain seq x y z
N MET A 1 -12.02 13.60 -26.36
CA MET A 1 -11.00 14.10 -25.40
C MET A 1 -11.31 13.81 -23.92
N ARG A 2 -12.57 13.93 -23.43
CA ARG A 2 -12.93 13.62 -22.02
C ARG A 2 -12.74 12.15 -21.62
N LEU A 3 -13.03 11.20 -22.51
CA LEU A 3 -12.85 9.76 -22.27
C LEU A 3 -11.38 9.37 -22.09
N VAL A 4 -10.48 9.93 -22.91
CA VAL A 4 -9.03 9.68 -22.82
C VAL A 4 -8.47 10.16 -21.48
N LYS A 5 -8.84 11.36 -21.03
CA LYS A 5 -8.41 11.90 -19.73
C LYS A 5 -8.87 11.02 -18.55
N LYS A 6 -10.07 10.45 -18.61
CA LYS A 6 -10.58 9.57 -17.56
C LYS A 6 -9.77 8.27 -17.48
N ASN A 7 -9.47 7.65 -18.61
CA ASN A 7 -8.67 6.42 -18.65
C ASN A 7 -7.24 6.64 -18.17
N VAL A 8 -6.64 7.81 -18.45
CA VAL A 8 -5.29 8.15 -17.99
C VAL A 8 -5.24 8.31 -16.47
N ILE A 9 -6.24 8.96 -15.86
CA ILE A 9 -6.29 9.13 -14.40
C ILE A 9 -6.44 7.78 -13.69
N GLU A 10 -7.31 6.91 -14.21
CA GLU A 10 -7.49 5.56 -13.66
C GLU A 10 -6.18 4.75 -13.76
N PHE A 11 -5.45 4.85 -14.86
CA PHE A 11 -4.15 4.20 -15.02
C PHE A 11 -3.13 4.71 -14.00
N ILE A 12 -3.07 6.03 -13.77
CA ILE A 12 -2.17 6.63 -12.77
C ILE A 12 -2.50 6.12 -11.36
N ILE A 13 -3.79 6.02 -11.01
CA ILE A 13 -4.21 5.52 -9.68
C ILE A 13 -3.78 4.06 -9.48
N VAL A 14 -4.00 3.21 -10.48
CA VAL A 14 -3.58 1.80 -10.42
C VAL A 14 -2.06 1.70 -10.33
N PHE A 15 -1.33 2.48 -11.12
CA PHE A 15 0.13 2.52 -11.08
C PHE A 15 0.67 2.96 -9.70
N LEU A 16 0.07 3.98 -9.10
CA LEU A 16 0.39 4.42 -7.74
C LEU A 16 0.10 3.32 -6.71
N CYS A 17 -1.02 2.60 -6.83
CA CYS A 17 -1.31 1.46 -5.96
C CYS A 17 -0.22 0.38 -6.05
N CYS A 18 0.25 0.05 -7.25
CA CYS A 18 1.35 -0.92 -7.43
C CYS A 18 2.65 -0.44 -6.77
N ILE A 19 3.00 0.84 -6.90
CA ILE A 19 4.19 1.42 -6.25
C ILE A 19 4.08 1.38 -4.72
N LEU A 20 2.88 1.61 -4.17
CA LEU A 20 2.63 1.60 -2.73
C LEU A 20 2.55 0.18 -2.15
N LEU A 21 2.13 -0.80 -2.95
CA LEU A 21 2.12 -2.21 -2.57
C LEU A 21 3.52 -2.84 -2.59
N TYR A 22 4.42 -2.39 -3.46
CA TYR A 22 5.79 -2.90 -3.54
C TYR A 22 6.52 -2.94 -2.18
N PRO A 23 6.65 -1.85 -1.40
CA PRO A 23 7.34 -1.87 -0.12
C PRO A 23 6.67 -2.80 0.91
N ILE A 24 5.35 -2.95 0.84
CA ILE A 24 4.58 -3.88 1.68
C ILE A 24 4.97 -5.32 1.38
N ILE A 25 4.98 -5.70 0.10
CA ILE A 25 5.34 -7.04 -0.35
C ILE A 25 6.79 -7.35 0.02
N VAL A 26 7.72 -6.41 -0.22
CA VAL A 26 9.14 -6.60 0.09
C VAL A 26 9.35 -6.75 1.60
N TYR A 27 8.65 -5.95 2.43
CA TYR A 27 8.69 -6.09 3.87
C TYR A 27 8.19 -7.48 4.30
N VAL A 28 7.01 -7.90 3.84
CA VAL A 28 6.43 -9.21 4.21
C VAL A 28 7.35 -10.35 3.78
N ALA A 29 7.91 -10.27 2.58
CA ALA A 29 8.85 -11.25 2.05
C ALA A 29 10.13 -11.36 2.90
N LYS A 30 10.66 -10.25 3.41
CA LYS A 30 11.82 -10.29 4.32
C LYS A 30 11.46 -10.83 5.70
N THR A 31 10.38 -10.34 6.29
CA THR A 31 10.01 -10.63 7.68
C THR A 31 9.48 -12.06 7.85
N TYR A 32 8.64 -12.54 6.93
CA TYR A 32 7.94 -13.83 7.08
C TYR A 32 8.50 -14.94 6.20
N ILE A 33 8.99 -14.62 5.00
CA ILE A 33 9.51 -15.62 4.04
C ILE A 33 11.03 -15.79 4.19
N ASN A 34 11.68 -15.00 5.06
CA ASN A 34 13.11 -15.09 5.38
C ASN A 34 14.00 -14.99 4.11
N LEU A 35 13.55 -14.22 3.12
CA LEU A 35 14.28 -13.95 1.88
C LEU A 35 15.43 -12.97 2.16
N LYS A 36 16.53 -13.50 2.71
CA LYS A 36 17.72 -12.75 3.10
C LYS A 36 18.44 -12.07 1.93
N ASN A 37 18.24 -12.57 0.71
CA ASN A 37 18.90 -12.06 -0.51
C ASN A 37 18.18 -10.86 -1.16
N LEU A 38 17.07 -10.39 -0.60
CA LEU A 38 16.42 -9.18 -1.11
C LEU A 38 17.26 -7.94 -0.73
N PRO A 39 17.49 -7.01 -1.67
CA PRO A 39 18.36 -5.84 -1.46
C PRO A 39 17.95 -5.09 -0.19
N LEU A 40 18.94 -4.66 0.60
CA LEU A 40 18.69 -3.86 1.81
C LEU A 40 17.77 -2.70 1.44
N ILE A 41 16.63 -2.67 2.12
CA ILE A 41 15.59 -1.67 1.90
C ILE A 41 16.18 -0.37 2.45
N PRO A 42 16.46 0.65 1.62
CA PRO A 42 17.13 1.84 2.09
C PRO A 42 16.18 2.65 3.00
N TYR A 43 16.71 3.45 3.93
CA TYR A 43 15.92 4.09 5.00
C TYR A 43 14.66 4.86 4.52
N HIS A 44 14.68 5.43 3.32
CA HIS A 44 13.54 6.12 2.72
C HIS A 44 12.35 5.19 2.43
N TYR A 45 12.58 3.89 2.26
CA TYR A 45 11.49 2.93 2.16
C TYR A 45 10.75 2.76 3.49
N TYR A 46 11.34 2.97 4.67
CA TYR A 46 10.58 2.95 5.93
C TYR A 46 9.55 4.08 5.98
N ILE A 47 9.89 5.25 5.44
CA ILE A 47 8.96 6.37 5.29
C ILE A 47 7.88 6.00 4.25
N GLN A 48 8.26 5.39 3.13
CA GLN A 48 7.33 4.92 2.11
C GLN A 48 6.39 3.82 2.63
N VAL A 49 6.89 2.97 3.51
CA VAL A 49 6.14 1.92 4.23
C VAL A 49 5.13 2.52 5.21
N TRP A 50 5.49 3.59 5.90
CA TRP A 50 4.58 4.30 6.80
C TRP A 50 3.55 5.13 6.03
N LEU A 51 3.96 5.77 4.93
CA LEU A 51 3.06 6.57 4.09
C LEU A 51 2.20 5.73 3.15
N SER A 52 2.51 4.44 2.93
CA SER A 52 1.70 3.58 2.07
C SER A 52 0.33 3.28 2.67
N PHE A 53 0.20 3.17 4.00
CA PHE A 53 -1.10 2.93 4.62
C PHE A 53 -2.13 4.06 4.37
N PRO A 54 -1.84 5.36 4.65
CA PRO A 54 -2.83 6.42 4.46
C PRO A 54 -3.12 6.61 2.97
N LEU A 55 -2.12 6.45 2.11
CA LEU A 55 -2.28 6.59 0.67
C LEU A 55 -3.11 5.46 0.07
N LEU A 56 -2.91 4.20 0.47
CA LEU A 56 -3.74 3.08 0.00
C LEU A 56 -5.19 3.24 0.45
N ILE A 57 -5.44 3.63 1.70
CA ILE A 57 -6.80 3.89 2.18
C ILE A 57 -7.45 5.02 1.37
N LEU A 58 -6.72 6.12 1.15
CA LEU A 58 -7.25 7.28 0.42
C LEU A 58 -7.52 6.94 -1.06
N LEU A 59 -6.62 6.22 -1.72
CA LEU A 59 -6.82 5.74 -3.10
C LEU A 59 -7.97 4.74 -3.19
N GLY A 60 -8.10 3.82 -2.23
CA GLY A 60 -9.21 2.88 -2.14
C GLY A 60 -10.56 3.58 -1.97
N LEU A 61 -10.63 4.61 -1.13
CA LEU A 61 -11.84 5.44 -0.97
C LEU A 61 -12.16 6.24 -2.24
N VAL A 62 -11.14 6.79 -2.93
CA VAL A 62 -11.33 7.48 -4.20
C VAL A 62 -11.89 6.52 -5.27
N GLU A 63 -11.35 5.31 -5.38
CA GLU A 63 -11.88 4.27 -6.28
C GLU A 63 -13.32 3.87 -5.94
N PHE A 64 -13.64 3.77 -4.64
CA PHE A 64 -14.97 3.43 -4.16
C PHE A 64 -16.01 4.51 -4.48
N PHE A 65 -15.76 5.77 -4.11
CA PHE A 65 -16.72 6.86 -4.25
C PHE A 65 -16.74 7.48 -5.65
N LYS A 66 -15.57 7.72 -6.25
CA LYS A 66 -15.45 8.49 -7.51
C LYS A 66 -15.57 7.62 -8.75
N PHE A 67 -14.92 6.45 -8.74
CA PHE A 67 -14.87 5.56 -9.91
C PHE A 67 -15.92 4.43 -9.86
N LYS A 68 -16.68 4.33 -8.76
CA LYS A 68 -17.72 3.31 -8.51
C LYS A 68 -17.17 1.88 -8.57
N ARG A 69 -15.84 1.68 -8.48
CA ARG A 69 -15.19 0.36 -8.44
C ARG A 69 -15.21 -0.17 -7.01
N LYS A 70 -16.40 -0.51 -6.53
CA LYS A 70 -16.64 -0.83 -5.11
C LYS A 70 -15.73 -1.94 -4.58
N ILE A 71 -15.66 -3.07 -5.30
CA ILE A 71 -14.87 -4.24 -4.89
C ILE A 71 -13.39 -3.86 -4.83
N PHE A 72 -12.85 -3.29 -5.90
CA PHE A 72 -11.44 -2.90 -5.98
C PHE A 72 -11.05 -1.86 -4.92
N GLY A 73 -11.88 -0.83 -4.73
CA GLY A 73 -11.66 0.20 -3.71
C GLY A 73 -11.67 -0.36 -2.29
N ILE A 74 -12.63 -1.26 -1.97
CA ILE A 74 -12.68 -1.95 -0.67
C ILE A 74 -11.44 -2.82 -0.48
N SER A 75 -11.02 -3.59 -1.48
CA SER A 75 -9.83 -4.44 -1.39
C SER A 75 -8.58 -3.62 -1.09
N ILE A 76 -8.37 -2.50 -1.78
CA ILE A 76 -7.21 -1.63 -1.54
C ILE A 76 -7.26 -1.01 -0.15
N ALA A 77 -8.41 -0.48 0.26
CA ALA A 77 -8.57 0.10 1.59
C ALA A 77 -8.34 -0.94 2.70
N PHE A 78 -8.81 -2.17 2.49
CA PHE A 78 -8.60 -3.28 3.41
C PHE A 78 -7.12 -3.69 3.49
N ILE A 79 -6.40 -3.74 2.35
CA ILE A 79 -4.95 -3.98 2.35
C ILE A 79 -4.21 -2.86 3.12
N GLY A 80 -4.57 -1.59 2.89
CA GLY A 80 -4.00 -0.47 3.63
C GLY A 80 -4.25 -0.56 5.14
N PHE A 81 -5.45 -1.00 5.54
CA PHE A 81 -5.80 -1.22 6.95
C PHE A 81 -5.03 -2.39 7.58
N LEU A 82 -4.96 -3.55 6.91
CA LEU A 82 -4.16 -4.68 7.37
C LEU A 82 -2.69 -4.30 7.52
N TRP A 83 -2.17 -3.51 6.58
CA TRP A 83 -0.80 -3.01 6.63
C TRP A 83 -0.55 -2.15 7.87
N PHE A 84 -1.46 -1.22 8.18
CA PHE A 84 -1.41 -0.43 9.41
C PHE A 84 -1.38 -1.33 10.65
N LEU A 85 -2.21 -2.37 10.71
CA LEU A 85 -2.25 -3.31 11.82
C LEU A 85 -0.91 -4.05 11.99
N THR A 86 -0.30 -4.50 10.89
CA THR A 86 1.01 -5.18 10.92
C THR A 86 2.11 -4.26 11.48
N VAL A 87 2.19 -3.03 10.98
CA VAL A 87 3.18 -2.05 11.46
C VAL A 87 2.94 -1.71 12.94
N PHE A 88 1.69 -1.52 13.34
CA PHE A 88 1.33 -1.22 14.72
C PHE A 88 1.72 -2.35 15.68
N LEU A 89 1.43 -3.61 15.31
CA LEU A 89 1.80 -4.78 16.10
C LEU A 89 3.32 -4.94 16.23
N GLU A 90 4.08 -4.68 15.16
CA GLU A 90 5.54 -4.72 15.22
C GLU A 90 6.10 -3.68 16.21
N ILE A 91 5.60 -2.44 16.14
CA ILE A 91 6.02 -1.37 17.04
C ILE A 91 5.65 -1.70 18.49
N TYR A 92 4.43 -2.17 18.73
CA TYR A 92 3.97 -2.55 20.07
C TYR A 92 4.82 -3.70 20.64
N SER A 93 5.11 -4.72 19.83
CA SER A 93 5.94 -5.86 20.25
C SER A 93 7.38 -5.45 20.57
N LYS A 94 7.96 -4.51 19.82
CA LYS A 94 9.34 -4.02 20.06
C LYS A 94 9.46 -3.11 21.27
N ASN A 95 8.37 -2.47 21.70
CA ASN A 95 8.39 -1.51 22.79
C ASN A 95 8.03 -2.16 24.14
N ASN A 96 7.43 -3.35 24.13
CA ASN A 96 6.97 -4.07 25.34
C ASN A 96 7.68 -5.42 25.58
N GLY A 97 8.73 -5.74 24.80
CA GLY A 97 9.58 -6.92 24.96
C GLY A 97 11.03 -6.53 25.06
#